data_AF-A0A1G4QIE3-F1
#
_entry.id   AF-A0A1G4QIE3-F1
#
_cell.length_a   1.000
_cell.length_b   1.000
_cell.length_c   1.000
_cell.angle_alpha   90.00
_cell.angle_beta   90.00
_cell.angle_gamma   90.00
#
_symmetry.space_group_name_H-M   'P 1'
#
loop_
_entity.id
_entity.type
_entity.pdbx_description
1 polymer ?
#
loop_
_entity_poly.entity_id
_entity_poly.type
_entity_poly.pdbx_seq_one_letter_code
_entity_poly.pdbx_strand_id
1 'polypeptide(L)'
;AIKRYEIELTKNKKIFSNKPCFKEKQNKLKETLNNTQKKMEKNGYNPKQLETEFKKVYENYKNKPHFIIEHQKYNDLRKITLKLEKSIELKKENPQKNYENIRTNIFNILIERLKEKANIEFLKPIVKTYLNNKNKIEYKKAFGTYYYELLEIIEIENNSLKLKEFSKKVV
;
A
#
# COMPACT_ATOMS: atom_id res chain seq x y z
N ALA A 1 -39.11 15.79 -34.44
CA ALA A 1 -39.13 16.55 -33.17
C ALA A 1 -37.86 16.36 -32.32
N ILE A 2 -37.31 15.15 -32.22
CA ILE A 2 -36.15 14.79 -31.35
C ILE A 2 -34.91 15.67 -31.57
N LYS A 3 -34.51 15.94 -32.84
CA LYS A 3 -33.33 16.77 -33.16
C LYS A 3 -33.39 18.20 -32.61
N ARG A 4 -34.58 18.81 -32.48
CA ARG A 4 -34.73 20.18 -31.96
C ARG A 4 -34.50 20.24 -30.45
N TYR A 5 -35.00 19.25 -29.72
CA TYR A 5 -34.85 19.15 -28.26
C TYR A 5 -33.39 18.92 -27.83
N GLU A 6 -32.63 18.10 -28.58
CA GLU A 6 -31.19 17.92 -28.33
C GLU A 6 -30.37 19.19 -28.58
N ILE A 7 -30.71 19.94 -29.65
CA ILE A 7 -30.08 21.23 -29.97
C ILE A 7 -30.43 22.28 -28.90
N GLU A 8 -31.64 22.26 -28.37
CA GLU A 8 -32.10 23.18 -27.34
C GLU A 8 -31.47 22.88 -25.97
N LEU A 9 -31.31 21.59 -25.61
CA LEU A 9 -30.57 21.17 -24.42
C LEU A 9 -29.08 21.57 -24.49
N THR A 10 -28.45 21.40 -25.65
CA THR A 10 -27.04 21.76 -25.85
C THR A 10 -26.83 23.28 -25.88
N LYS A 11 -27.75 24.06 -26.49
CA LYS A 11 -27.76 25.52 -26.41
C LYS A 11 -27.92 26.01 -24.97
N ASN A 12 -28.88 25.47 -24.22
CA ASN A 12 -29.11 25.85 -22.82
C ASN A 12 -27.91 25.50 -21.91
N LYS A 13 -27.28 24.33 -22.09
CA LYS A 13 -26.03 23.98 -21.36
C LYS A 13 -24.91 25.00 -21.59
N LYS A 14 -24.74 25.47 -22.84
CA LYS A 14 -23.71 26.47 -23.21
C LYS A 14 -23.95 27.85 -22.56
N ILE A 15 -25.21 28.22 -22.38
CA ILE A 15 -25.60 29.51 -21.77
C ILE A 15 -25.35 29.51 -20.25
N PHE A 16 -25.61 28.40 -19.56
CA PHE A 16 -25.34 28.29 -18.11
C PHE A 16 -23.84 28.26 -17.78
N SER A 17 -23.00 27.69 -18.64
CA SER A 17 -21.54 27.63 -18.45
C SER A 17 -20.82 28.97 -18.67
N ASN A 18 -21.41 29.90 -19.42
CA ASN A 18 -20.80 31.20 -19.74
C ASN A 18 -21.29 32.36 -18.84
N LYS A 19 -22.14 32.09 -17.84
CA LYS A 19 -22.50 33.12 -16.86
C LYS A 19 -21.27 33.52 -16.03
N PRO A 20 -21.01 34.83 -15.81
CA PRO A 20 -19.87 35.30 -15.03
C PRO A 20 -19.81 34.68 -13.62
N CYS A 21 -20.97 34.50 -12.99
CA CYS A 21 -21.12 33.79 -11.71
C CYS A 21 -20.58 32.35 -11.73
N PHE A 22 -20.67 31.63 -12.86
CA PHE A 22 -20.15 30.27 -12.97
C PHE A 22 -18.61 30.26 -13.04
N LYS A 23 -18.03 31.22 -13.75
CA LYS A 23 -16.57 31.40 -13.84
C LYS A 23 -15.97 31.78 -12.49
N GLU A 24 -16.65 32.62 -11.72
CA GLU A 24 -16.29 32.92 -10.33
C GLU A 24 -16.28 31.67 -9.45
N LYS A 25 -17.30 30.81 -9.57
CA LYS A 25 -17.33 29.53 -8.86
C LYS A 25 -16.18 28.62 -9.28
N GLN A 26 -15.81 28.58 -10.56
CA GLN A 26 -14.65 27.81 -11.01
C GLN A 26 -13.32 28.36 -10.45
N ASN A 27 -13.18 29.67 -10.35
CA ASN A 27 -12.01 30.30 -9.74
C ASN A 27 -11.92 29.99 -8.25
N LYS A 28 -13.04 30.10 -7.51
CA LYS A 28 -13.11 29.70 -6.10
C LYS A 28 -12.76 28.22 -5.92
N LEU A 29 -13.24 27.34 -6.80
CA LEU A 29 -12.85 25.92 -6.79
C LEU A 29 -11.32 25.75 -6.92
N LYS A 30 -10.69 26.42 -7.89
CA LYS A 30 -9.22 26.37 -8.05
C LYS A 30 -8.50 26.84 -6.80
N GLU A 31 -8.96 27.94 -6.21
CA GLU A 31 -8.37 28.50 -5.00
C GLU A 31 -8.49 27.55 -3.80
N THR A 32 -9.68 26.98 -3.57
CA THR A 32 -9.91 26.00 -2.50
C THR A 32 -9.02 24.76 -2.66
N LEU A 33 -8.92 24.23 -3.89
CA LEU A 33 -8.07 23.08 -4.18
C LEU A 33 -6.58 23.40 -3.97
N ASN A 34 -6.10 24.54 -4.46
CA ASN A 34 -4.71 24.99 -4.28
C ASN A 34 -4.35 25.19 -2.80
N ASN A 35 -5.25 25.80 -2.01
CA ASN A 35 -5.03 25.98 -0.57
C ASN A 35 -4.96 24.65 0.17
N THR A 36 -5.82 23.70 -0.22
CA THR A 36 -5.81 22.34 0.34
C THR A 36 -4.53 21.59 -0.03
N GLN A 37 -4.10 21.66 -1.30
CA GLN A 37 -2.85 21.07 -1.77
C GLN A 37 -1.66 21.61 -0.97
N LYS A 38 -1.52 22.94 -0.83
CA LYS A 38 -0.44 23.56 -0.04
C LYS A 38 -0.45 23.11 1.41
N LYS A 39 -1.62 22.92 2.02
CA LYS A 39 -1.72 22.39 3.39
C LYS A 39 -1.19 20.96 3.47
N MET A 40 -1.51 20.11 2.49
CA MET A 40 -0.95 18.76 2.41
C MET A 40 0.56 18.78 2.16
N GLU A 41 1.08 19.63 1.28
CA GLU A 41 2.53 19.77 1.07
C GLU A 41 3.27 20.14 2.37
N LYS A 42 2.74 21.08 3.14
CA LYS A 42 3.27 21.45 4.47
C LYS A 42 3.26 20.29 5.46
N ASN A 43 2.30 19.37 5.34
CA ASN A 43 2.23 18.16 6.16
C ASN A 43 3.19 17.05 5.67
N GLY A 44 4.11 17.34 4.74
CA GLY A 44 5.15 16.42 4.28
C GLY A 44 4.70 15.44 3.18
N TYR A 45 3.64 15.78 2.45
CA TYR A 45 3.16 14.97 1.31
C TYR A 45 3.88 15.37 0.01
N ASN A 46 4.08 14.40 -0.90
CA ASN A 46 4.85 14.61 -2.14
C ASN A 46 4.14 15.60 -3.10
N PRO A 47 4.73 16.76 -3.42
CA PRO A 47 4.10 17.79 -4.26
C PRO A 47 3.72 17.31 -5.67
N LYS A 48 4.57 16.54 -6.34
CA LYS A 48 4.32 16.06 -7.71
C LYS A 48 3.11 15.12 -7.79
N GLN A 49 2.96 14.26 -6.78
CA GLN A 49 1.82 13.35 -6.69
C GLN A 49 0.53 14.12 -6.40
N LEU A 50 0.58 15.07 -5.45
CA LEU A 50 -0.57 15.92 -5.13
C LEU A 50 -1.02 16.72 -6.34
N GLU A 51 -0.10 17.35 -7.07
CA GLU A 51 -0.43 18.13 -8.26
C GLU A 51 -1.22 17.32 -9.30
N THR A 52 -0.80 16.07 -9.54
CA THR A 52 -1.47 15.18 -10.49
C THR A 52 -2.89 14.81 -10.03
N GLU A 53 -3.05 14.51 -8.75
CA GLU A 53 -4.35 14.13 -8.19
C GLU A 53 -5.32 15.32 -8.10
N PHE A 54 -4.83 16.50 -7.67
CA PHE A 54 -5.65 17.71 -7.60
C PHE A 54 -6.07 18.20 -8.99
N LYS A 55 -5.26 18.01 -10.05
CA LYS A 55 -5.70 18.24 -11.45
C LYS A 55 -6.89 17.36 -11.83
N LYS A 56 -6.87 16.06 -11.49
CA LYS A 56 -8.01 15.15 -11.74
C LYS A 56 -9.26 15.59 -10.98
N VAL A 57 -9.09 15.99 -9.71
CA VAL A 57 -10.19 16.51 -8.89
C VAL A 57 -10.80 17.75 -9.55
N TYR A 58 -9.97 18.70 -9.99
CA TYR A 58 -10.47 19.88 -10.69
C TYR A 58 -11.31 19.52 -11.91
N GLU A 59 -10.81 18.64 -12.79
CA GLU A 59 -11.55 18.21 -13.99
C GLU A 59 -12.90 17.57 -13.68
N ASN A 60 -12.99 16.80 -12.58
CA ASN A 60 -14.23 16.16 -12.15
C ASN A 60 -15.28 17.14 -11.59
N TYR A 61 -14.82 18.25 -10.98
CA TYR A 61 -15.69 19.21 -10.29
C TYR A 61 -15.82 20.56 -11.00
N LYS A 62 -15.09 20.82 -12.10
CA LYS A 62 -15.14 22.10 -12.85
C LYS A 62 -16.54 22.50 -13.30
N ASN A 63 -17.39 21.50 -13.53
CA ASN A 63 -18.78 21.71 -13.94
C ASN A 63 -19.79 21.73 -12.78
N LYS A 64 -19.34 21.35 -11.57
CA LYS A 64 -20.14 21.24 -10.35
C LYS A 64 -19.35 21.73 -9.12
N PRO A 65 -18.86 22.99 -9.12
CA PRO A 65 -17.95 23.48 -8.09
C PRO A 65 -18.58 23.61 -6.70
N HIS A 66 -19.92 23.70 -6.61
CA HIS A 66 -20.65 23.85 -5.34
C HIS A 66 -20.42 22.68 -4.36
N PHE A 67 -20.19 21.46 -4.85
CA PHE A 67 -19.87 20.31 -3.99
C PHE A 67 -18.58 20.50 -3.18
N ILE A 68 -17.66 21.35 -3.64
CA ILE A 68 -16.39 21.62 -2.98
C ILE A 68 -16.41 22.94 -2.22
N ILE A 69 -17.02 23.97 -2.80
CA ILE A 69 -17.01 25.33 -2.22
C ILE A 69 -17.99 25.44 -1.05
N GLU A 70 -19.18 24.83 -1.14
CA GLU A 70 -20.21 24.91 -0.10
C GLU A 70 -20.00 23.82 0.95
N HIS A 71 -18.85 23.86 1.62
CA HIS A 71 -18.38 22.81 2.55
C HIS A 71 -19.30 22.57 3.77
N GLN A 72 -20.20 23.51 4.08
CA GLN A 72 -21.22 23.35 5.13
C GLN A 72 -22.33 22.38 4.69
N LYS A 73 -22.61 22.30 3.38
CA LYS A 73 -23.66 21.46 2.81
C LYS A 73 -23.10 20.14 2.24
N TYR A 74 -21.89 20.20 1.69
CA TYR A 74 -21.25 19.07 1.03
C TYR A 74 -19.90 18.76 1.67
N ASN A 75 -19.60 17.47 1.80
CA ASN A 75 -18.36 17.00 2.46
C ASN A 75 -17.35 16.43 1.45
N ASP A 76 -17.52 16.73 0.16
CA ASP A 76 -16.76 16.12 -0.93
C ASP A 76 -15.28 16.45 -0.84
N LEU A 77 -14.92 17.69 -0.49
CA LEU A 77 -13.53 18.09 -0.29
C LEU A 77 -12.85 17.21 0.77
N ARG A 78 -13.49 16.98 1.91
CA ARG A 78 -12.97 16.10 2.97
C ARG A 78 -12.85 14.65 2.52
N LYS A 79 -13.83 14.14 1.76
CA LYS A 79 -13.78 12.78 1.21
C LYS A 79 -12.60 12.62 0.26
N ILE A 80 -12.34 13.62 -0.58
CA ILE A 80 -11.20 13.65 -1.50
C ILE A 80 -9.89 13.65 -0.70
N THR A 81 -9.72 14.53 0.29
CA THR A 81 -8.48 14.59 1.09
C THR A 81 -8.22 13.28 1.82
N LEU A 82 -9.23 12.69 2.47
CA LEU A 82 -9.10 11.40 3.16
C LEU A 82 -8.71 10.26 2.21
N LYS A 83 -9.26 10.25 0.99
CA LYS A 83 -8.90 9.25 -0.02
C LYS A 83 -7.45 9.42 -0.48
N LEU A 84 -6.99 10.66 -0.65
CA LEU A 84 -5.62 10.96 -1.03
C LEU A 84 -4.64 10.56 0.07
N GLU A 85 -4.92 10.91 1.32
CA GLU A 85 -4.11 10.53 2.48
C GLU A 85 -3.90 9.01 2.54
N LYS A 86 -4.98 8.23 2.51
CA LYS A 86 -4.91 6.75 2.51
C LYS A 86 -4.12 6.19 1.34
N SER A 87 -4.33 6.72 0.13
CA SER A 87 -3.63 6.23 -1.06
C SER A 87 -2.13 6.53 -1.05
N ILE A 88 -1.71 7.57 -0.33
CA ILE A 88 -0.32 7.99 -0.19
C ILE A 88 0.33 7.27 0.99
N GLU A 89 -0.36 7.07 2.11
CA GLU A 89 0.11 6.25 3.23
C GLU A 89 0.44 4.81 2.81
N LEU A 90 -0.43 4.19 2.01
CA LEU A 90 -0.16 2.86 1.42
C LEU A 90 1.10 2.81 0.55
N LYS A 91 1.55 3.96 0.02
CA LYS A 91 2.79 4.07 -0.78
C LYS A 91 4.00 4.49 0.05
N LYS A 92 3.82 4.95 1.30
CA LYS A 92 4.92 5.30 2.23
C LYS A 92 5.55 4.07 2.89
N GLU A 93 4.90 2.91 2.88
CA GLU A 93 5.52 1.68 3.34
C GLU A 93 6.71 1.31 2.46
N ASN A 94 7.90 1.50 3.03
CA ASN A 94 9.16 1.21 2.38
C ASN A 94 9.24 -0.31 2.10
N PRO A 95 9.29 -0.77 0.84
CA PRO A 95 9.24 -2.20 0.51
C PRO A 95 10.31 -3.02 1.23
N GLN A 96 11.48 -2.42 1.43
CA GLN A 96 12.62 -3.01 2.15
C GLN A 96 12.29 -3.29 3.63
N LYS A 97 11.65 -2.34 4.32
CA LYS A 97 11.30 -2.45 5.74
C LYS A 97 10.17 -3.46 5.94
N ASN A 98 9.25 -3.53 4.97
CA ASN A 98 8.21 -4.56 4.96
C ASN A 98 8.80 -5.96 4.70
N TYR A 99 9.81 -6.08 3.82
CA TYR A 99 10.51 -7.35 3.57
C TYR A 99 11.27 -7.87 4.79
N GLU A 100 12.00 -7.01 5.51
CA GLU A 100 12.68 -7.41 6.75
C GLU A 100 11.70 -7.80 7.85
N ASN A 101 10.58 -7.09 7.98
CA ASN A 101 9.51 -7.44 8.92
C ASN A 101 8.87 -8.78 8.56
N ILE A 102 8.58 -9.04 7.27
CA ILE A 102 8.03 -10.30 6.79
C ILE A 102 9.00 -11.46 7.09
N ARG A 103 10.30 -11.28 6.79
CA ARG A 103 11.33 -12.30 7.07
C ARG A 103 11.44 -12.59 8.56
N THR A 104 11.46 -11.56 9.40
CA THR A 104 11.52 -11.70 10.88
C THR A 104 10.31 -12.44 11.41
N ASN A 105 9.11 -12.08 10.96
CA ASN A 105 7.88 -12.74 11.38
C ASN A 105 7.86 -14.22 10.97
N ILE A 106 8.29 -14.53 9.74
CA ILE A 106 8.37 -15.92 9.26
C ILE A 106 9.43 -16.71 10.03
N PHE A 107 10.58 -16.11 10.35
CA PHE A 107 11.58 -16.72 11.21
C PHE A 107 10.97 -17.11 12.56
N ASN A 108 10.28 -16.18 13.24
CA ASN A 108 9.65 -16.44 14.52
C ASN A 108 8.60 -17.55 14.44
N ILE A 109 7.74 -17.54 13.41
CA ILE A 109 6.75 -18.61 13.17
C ILE A 109 7.43 -19.97 13.01
N LEU A 110 8.49 -20.05 12.19
CA LEU A 110 9.18 -21.31 11.94
C LEU A 110 9.88 -21.83 13.19
N ILE A 111 10.53 -20.96 13.97
CA ILE A 111 11.16 -21.34 15.25
C ILE A 111 10.11 -21.88 16.22
N GLU A 112 8.99 -21.17 16.39
CA GLU A 112 7.91 -21.59 17.29
C GLU A 112 7.32 -22.95 16.91
N ARG A 113 7.24 -23.27 15.61
CA ARG A 113 6.73 -24.57 15.14
C ARG A 113 7.77 -25.69 15.21
N LEU A 114 9.04 -25.38 15.03
CA LEU A 114 10.12 -26.37 14.99
C LEU A 114 10.71 -26.67 16.36
N LYS A 115 10.49 -25.82 17.38
CA LYS A 115 11.04 -25.99 18.74
C LYS A 115 10.68 -27.32 19.41
N GLU A 116 9.57 -27.96 19.00
CA GLU A 116 9.18 -29.29 19.48
C GLU A 116 10.00 -30.43 18.85
N LYS A 117 10.73 -30.16 17.76
CA LYS A 117 11.46 -31.15 16.98
C LYS A 117 12.97 -31.13 17.23
N ALA A 118 13.53 -29.98 17.58
CA ALA A 118 14.95 -29.85 17.91
C ALA A 118 15.20 -28.67 18.86
N ASN A 119 16.38 -28.66 19.49
CA ASN A 119 16.80 -27.57 20.36
C ASN A 119 16.84 -26.23 19.60
N ILE A 120 16.31 -25.17 20.21
CA ILE A 120 16.25 -23.83 19.64
C ILE A 120 17.62 -23.28 19.22
N GLU A 121 18.68 -23.60 19.97
CA GLU A 121 20.05 -23.17 19.63
C GLU A 121 20.54 -23.78 18.32
N PHE A 122 20.13 -25.00 18.03
CA PHE A 122 20.41 -25.69 16.77
C PHE A 122 19.51 -25.21 15.63
N LEU A 123 18.22 -24.93 15.92
CA LEU A 123 17.26 -24.46 14.92
C LEU A 123 17.57 -23.05 14.39
N LYS A 124 17.91 -22.11 15.26
CA LYS A 124 18.15 -20.71 14.90
C LYS A 124 19.11 -20.54 13.71
N PRO A 125 20.33 -21.12 13.71
CA PRO A 125 21.26 -20.97 12.58
C PRO A 125 20.74 -21.63 11.29
N ILE A 126 20.09 -22.79 11.38
CA ILE A 126 19.54 -23.51 10.21
C ILE A 126 18.43 -22.69 9.55
N VAL A 127 17.43 -22.27 10.33
CA VAL A 127 16.29 -21.48 9.83
C VAL A 127 16.78 -20.14 9.27
N LYS A 128 17.74 -19.49 9.93
CA LYS A 128 18.32 -18.23 9.46
C LYS A 128 19.02 -18.40 8.11
N THR A 129 19.84 -19.45 7.97
CA THR A 129 20.57 -19.74 6.73
C THR A 129 19.61 -20.08 5.59
N TYR A 130 18.62 -20.93 5.88
CA TYR A 130 17.56 -21.29 4.94
C TYR A 130 16.83 -20.05 4.40
N LEU A 131 16.36 -19.14 5.26
CA LEU A 131 15.64 -17.93 4.85
C LEU A 131 16.54 -16.92 4.12
N ASN A 132 17.83 -16.86 4.45
CA ASN A 132 18.80 -15.99 3.77
C ASN A 132 19.07 -16.45 2.34
N ASN A 133 19.06 -17.77 2.10
CA ASN A 133 19.29 -18.34 0.77
C ASN A 133 18.06 -18.27 -0.17
N LYS A 134 16.89 -17.86 0.33
CA LYS A 134 15.69 -17.69 -0.50
C LYS A 134 15.67 -16.30 -1.15
N ASN A 135 15.62 -16.27 -2.48
CA ASN A 135 15.49 -15.04 -3.27
C ASN A 135 14.21 -14.25 -2.96
N LYS A 136 13.11 -14.95 -2.62
CA LYS A 136 11.85 -14.34 -2.22
C LYS A 136 11.19 -15.17 -1.14
N ILE A 137 10.76 -14.49 -0.08
CA ILE A 137 10.06 -15.10 1.06
C ILE A 137 8.57 -14.76 0.98
N GLU A 138 7.72 -15.76 1.19
CA GLU A 138 6.26 -15.61 1.16
C GLU A 138 5.62 -16.14 2.45
N TYR A 139 4.78 -15.33 3.08
CA TYR A 139 4.17 -15.65 4.38
C TYR A 139 3.34 -16.94 4.36
N LYS A 140 2.57 -17.17 3.30
CA LYS A 140 1.74 -18.38 3.14
C LYS A 140 2.56 -19.68 3.19
N LYS A 141 3.82 -19.65 2.76
CA LYS A 141 4.68 -20.83 2.69
C LYS A 141 5.25 -21.21 4.07
N ALA A 142 5.27 -20.28 5.03
CA ALA A 142 5.70 -20.56 6.41
C ALA A 142 4.81 -21.60 7.11
N PHE A 143 3.55 -21.71 6.70
CA PHE A 143 2.60 -22.65 7.30
C PHE A 143 2.64 -24.06 6.70
N GLY A 144 3.37 -24.26 5.59
CA GLY A 144 3.48 -25.57 4.94
C GLY A 144 4.88 -25.80 4.38
N THR A 145 5.11 -25.36 3.15
CA THR A 145 6.32 -25.65 2.37
C THR A 145 7.62 -25.43 3.15
N TYR A 146 7.80 -24.27 3.77
CA TYR A 146 9.05 -23.95 4.48
C TYR A 146 9.25 -24.83 5.72
N TYR A 147 8.15 -25.17 6.40
CA TYR A 147 8.21 -26.04 7.58
C TYR A 147 8.68 -27.45 7.19
N TYR A 148 8.10 -28.05 6.14
CA TYR A 148 8.48 -29.38 5.70
C TYR A 148 9.91 -29.44 5.12
N GLU A 149 10.31 -28.45 4.31
CA GLU A 149 11.69 -28.36 3.81
C GLU A 149 12.70 -28.26 4.97
N LEU A 150 12.38 -27.51 6.02
CA LEU A 150 13.25 -27.40 7.19
C LEU A 150 13.31 -28.68 8.01
N LEU A 151 12.22 -29.45 8.12
CA LEU A 151 12.23 -30.74 8.79
C LEU A 151 13.20 -31.72 8.13
N GLU A 152 13.20 -31.80 6.80
CA GLU A 152 14.14 -32.64 6.05
C GLU A 152 15.59 -32.23 6.31
N ILE A 153 15.89 -30.93 6.29
CA ILE A 153 17.23 -30.41 6.57
C ILE A 153 17.68 -30.78 7.98
N ILE A 154 16.81 -30.60 8.98
CA ILE A 154 17.10 -30.92 10.38
C ILE A 154 17.36 -32.41 10.56
N GLU A 155 16.60 -33.27 9.90
CA GLU A 155 16.78 -34.72 9.97
C GLU A 155 18.13 -35.16 9.36
N ILE A 156 18.48 -34.62 8.20
CA ILE A 156 19.77 -34.88 7.53
C ILE A 156 20.95 -34.44 8.41
N GLU A 157 20.89 -33.22 8.97
CA GLU A 157 21.97 -32.73 9.84
C GLU A 157 22.10 -33.56 11.12
N ASN A 158 20.99 -33.94 11.75
CA ASN A 158 21.00 -34.79 12.94
C ASN A 158 21.64 -36.16 12.65
N ASN A 159 21.34 -36.77 11.49
CA ASN A 159 21.94 -38.05 11.10
C ASN A 159 23.44 -37.92 10.84
N SER A 160 23.87 -36.82 10.21
CA SER A 160 25.29 -36.49 10.00
C SER A 160 26.06 -36.31 11.31
N LEU A 161 25.45 -35.64 12.29
CA LEU A 161 26.04 -35.47 13.63
C LEU A 161 26.21 -36.81 14.35
N LYS A 162 25.18 -37.67 14.34
CA LYS A 162 25.25 -39.02 14.94
C LYS A 162 26.38 -39.84 14.33
N LEU A 163 26.51 -39.86 13.00
CA LEU A 163 27.58 -40.60 12.32
C LEU A 163 28.99 -40.14 12.74
N LYS A 164 29.19 -38.82 12.89
CA LYS A 164 30.47 -38.26 13.37
C LYS A 164 30.79 -38.67 14.81
N GLU A 165 29.79 -38.74 15.68
CA GLU A 165 29.98 -39.22 17.05
C GLU A 165 30.34 -40.71 17.09
N PHE A 166 29.69 -41.54 16.26
CA PHE A 166 30.04 -42.96 16.15
C PHE A 166 31.48 -43.14 15.66
N SER A 167 31.93 -42.38 14.64
CA SER A 167 33.32 -42.46 14.16
C SER A 167 34.36 -42.05 15.21
N LYS A 168 34.01 -41.14 16.14
CA LYS A 168 34.92 -40.70 17.20
C LYS A 168 35.01 -41.66 18.37
N LYS A 169 33.98 -42.49 18.60
CA LYS A 169 33.96 -43.50 19.68
C LYS A 169 34.63 -44.82 19.31
N VAL A 170 34.93 -45.03 18.02
CA VAL A 170 35.56 -46.26 17.49
C VAL A 170 37.09 -46.13 17.38
N VAL A 171 37.66 -44.99 17.81
CA VAL A 171 39.11 -44.73 17.89
C VAL A 171 39.59 -44.83 19.33
#